data_AF-C4JQW4-F1
#
_entry.id   AF-C4JQW4-F1
#
_cell.length_a   1.000
_cell.length_b   1.000
_cell.length_c   1.000
_cell.angle_alpha   90.00
_cell.angle_beta   90.00
_cell.angle_gamma   90.00
#
_symmetry.space_group_name_H-M   'P 1'
#
loop_
_entity.id
_entity.type
_entity.pdbx_description
1 polymer ?
#
loop_
_entity_poly.entity_id
_entity_poly.type
_entity_poly.pdbx_seq_one_letter_code
_entity_poly.pdbx_strand_id
1 'polypeptide(L)'
;MSIPTSIAPVTERFCYADKSSLQDVSVYMPRPLPEKQSEIGYWVIQILCDGDPRIASDIIAYASINYRLTSHPNFPQDPLSVEPTKYRNAKHPDHLDDVVHALAFLQAKYSFGQRYILVGHSCGATLAFQTVMKSITGVVCAELAQPLAIVGVSGIYDLRLLRDTHEHPAYQQFTEDAFGGDEEIWDRVSPAKVQHGGVVEGWSAGKLAMLASSNGDELVDPPQLKAMAEVLDQWKTHDGPDGREVLIIDDLEESHDDIWKNGVELAKVISKTIEALQRK
;
A
#
# COMPACT_ATOMS: atom_id res chain seq x y z
N MET A 1 43.35 15.83 -1.79
CA MET A 1 41.96 15.70 -1.32
C MET A 1 41.28 14.68 -2.19
N SER A 2 41.09 13.48 -1.68
CA SER A 2 40.42 12.40 -2.39
C SER A 2 38.94 12.73 -2.46
N ILE A 3 38.39 12.85 -3.66
CA ILE A 3 36.95 12.91 -3.90
C ILE A 3 36.36 11.63 -3.29
N PRO A 4 35.35 11.68 -2.40
CA PRO A 4 34.71 10.47 -1.92
C PRO A 4 34.17 9.73 -3.15
N THR A 5 34.58 8.48 -3.33
CA THR A 5 34.06 7.60 -4.35
C THR A 5 32.54 7.60 -4.20
N SER A 6 31.83 8.09 -5.22
CA SER A 6 30.37 7.99 -5.28
C SER A 6 30.02 6.51 -5.18
N ILE A 7 29.58 6.06 -4.01
CA ILE A 7 29.14 4.67 -3.83
C ILE A 7 27.87 4.51 -4.66
N ALA A 8 27.89 3.53 -5.57
CA ALA A 8 26.80 3.29 -6.50
C ALA A 8 25.50 2.92 -5.77
N PRO A 9 24.33 3.23 -6.36
CA PRO A 9 23.05 2.73 -5.85
C PRO A 9 23.06 1.19 -5.82
N VAL A 10 22.33 0.63 -4.86
CA VAL A 10 22.25 -0.82 -4.65
C VAL A 10 20.80 -1.27 -4.81
N THR A 11 20.59 -2.32 -5.60
CA THR A 11 19.30 -3.03 -5.70
C THR A 11 19.46 -4.43 -5.16
N GLU A 12 18.62 -4.81 -4.21
CA GLU A 12 18.57 -6.15 -3.62
C GLU A 12 17.18 -6.75 -3.81
N ARG A 13 17.08 -8.08 -3.91
CA ARG A 13 15.81 -8.80 -3.96
C ARG A 13 15.82 -9.93 -2.94
N PHE A 14 14.74 -10.07 -2.20
CA PHE A 14 14.60 -11.05 -1.14
C PHE A 14 13.27 -11.80 -1.27
N CYS A 15 13.25 -13.08 -0.90
CA CYS A 15 12.02 -13.78 -0.61
C CYS A 15 11.70 -13.59 0.88
N TYR A 16 10.51 -13.11 1.21
CA TYR A 16 10.07 -12.98 2.60
C TYR A 16 9.26 -14.20 3.08
N ALA A 17 8.85 -15.08 2.16
CA ALA A 17 8.24 -16.37 2.45
C ALA A 17 8.40 -17.34 1.26
N ASP A 18 8.14 -18.64 1.51
CA ASP A 18 8.47 -19.72 0.56
C ASP A 18 7.24 -20.33 -0.16
N LYS A 19 6.02 -19.83 0.10
CA LYS A 19 4.79 -20.43 -0.46
C LYS A 19 4.56 -20.07 -1.93
N SER A 20 5.11 -18.95 -2.39
CA SER A 20 4.97 -18.49 -3.77
C SER A 20 6.18 -17.71 -4.24
N SER A 21 6.46 -17.77 -5.54
CA SER A 21 7.51 -16.93 -6.15
C SER A 21 7.18 -15.43 -6.13
N LEU A 22 5.94 -15.06 -5.82
CA LEU A 22 5.50 -13.67 -5.63
C LEU A 22 5.67 -13.18 -4.19
N GLN A 23 6.12 -14.03 -3.27
CA GLN A 23 6.43 -13.63 -1.90
C GLN A 23 7.84 -13.04 -1.82
N ASP A 24 8.05 -11.99 -2.61
CA ASP A 24 9.33 -11.34 -2.76
C ASP A 24 9.23 -9.81 -2.61
N VAL A 25 10.35 -9.21 -2.23
CA VAL A 25 10.51 -7.77 -2.07
C VAL A 25 11.79 -7.31 -2.76
N SER A 26 11.66 -6.25 -3.56
CA SER A 26 12.79 -5.55 -4.19
C SER A 26 13.11 -4.30 -3.37
N VAL A 27 14.37 -4.09 -3.02
CA VAL A 27 14.83 -2.92 -2.25
C VAL A 27 15.83 -2.14 -3.08
N TYR A 28 15.54 -0.87 -3.34
CA TYR A 28 16.42 0.07 -4.01
C TYR A 28 16.94 1.10 -3.00
N MET A 29 18.25 1.14 -2.84
CA MET A 29 18.97 2.08 -1.98
C MET A 29 19.74 3.06 -2.86
N PRO A 30 19.28 4.32 -3.02
CA PRO A 30 19.97 5.31 -3.84
C PRO A 30 21.36 5.68 -3.30
N ARG A 31 21.56 5.48 -1.99
CA ARG A 31 22.82 5.75 -1.26
C ARG A 31 22.97 4.69 -0.16
N PRO A 32 24.19 4.45 0.37
CA PRO A 32 24.40 3.57 1.51
C PRO A 32 23.54 3.98 2.71
N LEU A 33 22.99 2.98 3.41
CA LEU A 33 22.16 3.22 4.59
C LEU A 33 23.01 3.83 5.72
N PRO A 34 22.54 4.90 6.37
CA PRO A 34 23.22 5.46 7.53
C PRO A 34 23.11 4.53 8.73
N GLU A 35 24.08 4.57 9.65
CA GLU A 35 24.07 3.77 10.89
C GLU A 35 22.85 4.06 11.78
N LYS A 36 22.30 5.29 11.71
CA LYS A 36 21.05 5.69 12.38
C LYS A 36 20.00 6.16 11.37
N GLN A 37 19.17 5.24 10.91
CA GLN A 37 18.12 5.53 9.92
C GLN A 37 16.95 6.34 10.51
N SER A 38 16.73 6.26 11.82
CA SER A 38 15.63 6.95 12.52
C SER A 38 15.69 8.48 12.43
N GLU A 39 16.81 9.08 12.00
CA GLU A 39 17.05 10.53 12.04
C GLU A 39 17.22 11.20 10.65
N ILE A 40 17.48 10.47 9.55
CA ILE A 40 18.02 11.07 8.30
C ILE A 40 17.08 11.11 7.05
N GLY A 41 16.00 10.32 6.97
CA GLY A 41 14.98 10.39 5.91
C GLY A 41 13.86 9.33 6.04
N TYR A 42 13.06 9.14 4.99
CA TYR A 42 11.94 8.19 4.96
C TYR A 42 12.25 6.95 4.11
N TRP A 43 11.72 5.81 4.52
CA TRP A 43 11.52 4.66 3.62
C TRP A 43 10.22 4.84 2.84
N VAL A 44 10.24 4.58 1.54
CA VAL A 44 9.02 4.52 0.72
C VAL A 44 8.77 3.07 0.36
N ILE A 45 7.69 2.50 0.88
CA ILE A 45 7.32 1.10 0.67
C ILE A 45 6.09 1.06 -0.21
N GLN A 46 6.22 0.47 -1.39
CA GLN A 46 5.18 0.36 -2.40
C GLN A 46 4.62 -1.07 -2.42
N ILE A 47 3.30 -1.20 -2.51
CA ILE A 47 2.62 -2.49 -2.69
C ILE A 47 2.30 -2.65 -4.19
N LEU A 48 2.82 -3.72 -4.81
CA LEU A 48 2.66 -4.12 -6.23
C LEU A 48 3.53 -3.40 -7.30
N CYS A 49 4.85 -3.15 -7.10
CA CYS A 49 5.69 -2.38 -8.08
C CYS A 49 7.00 -3.05 -8.51
N ASP A 50 7.56 -2.62 -9.65
CA ASP A 50 8.99 -2.68 -9.99
C ASP A 50 9.43 -1.35 -10.69
N GLY A 51 8.94 -0.20 -10.21
CA GLY A 51 9.17 1.11 -10.81
C GLY A 51 10.53 1.73 -10.45
N ASP A 52 11.12 2.49 -11.38
CA ASP A 52 12.39 3.21 -11.19
C ASP A 52 12.16 4.54 -10.42
N PRO A 53 12.64 4.66 -9.18
CA PRO A 53 12.38 5.84 -8.39
C PRO A 53 13.22 7.05 -8.84
N ARG A 54 12.55 8.15 -9.19
CA ARG A 54 13.21 9.46 -9.23
C ARG A 54 13.51 9.92 -7.80
N ILE A 55 14.80 10.09 -7.52
CA ILE A 55 15.35 10.17 -6.17
C ILE A 55 15.19 11.58 -5.60
N ALA A 56 14.31 11.74 -4.61
CA ALA A 56 14.37 12.88 -3.70
C ALA A 56 15.45 12.65 -2.62
N SER A 57 16.17 13.69 -2.21
CA SER A 57 17.27 13.60 -1.21
C SER A 57 16.83 13.10 0.17
N ASP A 58 15.53 13.14 0.46
CA ASP A 58 14.95 12.76 1.75
C ASP A 58 14.49 11.30 1.80
N ILE A 59 14.65 10.57 0.70
CA ILE A 59 14.32 9.15 0.63
C ILE A 59 15.60 8.35 0.89
N ILE A 60 15.52 7.50 1.91
CA ILE A 60 16.61 6.60 2.32
C ILE A 60 16.65 5.39 1.40
N ALA A 61 15.49 4.78 1.15
CA ALA A 61 15.33 3.60 0.33
C ALA A 61 13.90 3.47 -0.16
N TYR A 62 13.75 2.75 -1.27
CA TYR A 62 12.48 2.25 -1.77
C TYR A 62 12.42 0.75 -1.55
N ALA A 63 11.28 0.26 -1.12
CA ALA A 63 10.98 -1.17 -1.15
C ALA A 63 9.70 -1.37 -1.95
N SER A 64 9.67 -2.40 -2.78
CA SER A 64 8.47 -2.82 -3.47
C SER A 64 8.12 -4.25 -3.09
N ILE A 65 6.90 -4.43 -2.60
CA ILE A 65 6.37 -5.69 -2.09
C ILE A 65 5.49 -6.31 -3.18
N ASN A 66 5.88 -7.50 -3.64
CA ASN A 66 4.97 -8.41 -4.34
C ASN A 66 4.18 -9.23 -3.32
N TYR A 67 3.02 -9.73 -3.73
CA TYR A 67 2.18 -10.60 -2.91
C TYR A 67 1.46 -11.64 -3.78
N ARG A 68 0.98 -12.73 -3.19
CA ARG A 68 0.30 -13.80 -3.93
C ARG A 68 -0.98 -13.27 -4.57
N LEU A 69 -1.26 -13.68 -5.81
CA LEU A 69 -2.44 -13.20 -6.55
C LEU A 69 -3.60 -14.18 -6.50
N THR A 70 -4.81 -13.64 -6.54
CA THR A 70 -6.05 -14.37 -6.83
C THR A 70 -6.07 -14.86 -8.29
N SER A 71 -6.79 -15.95 -8.54
CA SER A 71 -7.10 -16.43 -9.88
C SER A 71 -7.80 -15.35 -10.70
N HIS A 72 -7.50 -15.26 -11.99
CA HIS A 72 -8.16 -14.30 -12.88
C HIS A 72 -8.86 -15.02 -14.05
N PRO A 73 -10.14 -14.73 -14.35
CA PRO A 73 -10.89 -15.42 -15.40
C PRO A 73 -10.26 -15.33 -16.79
N ASN A 74 -9.68 -14.17 -17.13
CA ASN A 74 -8.97 -13.96 -18.40
C ASN A 74 -7.57 -14.63 -18.45
N PHE A 75 -7.08 -15.16 -17.33
CA PHE A 75 -5.78 -15.84 -17.23
C PHE A 75 -5.91 -17.15 -16.45
N PRO A 76 -6.71 -18.12 -16.94
CA PRO A 76 -6.96 -19.36 -16.22
C PRO A 76 -5.66 -20.17 -16.09
N GLN A 77 -5.47 -20.78 -14.93
CA GLN A 77 -4.33 -21.66 -14.66
C GLN A 77 -4.85 -23.05 -14.32
N ASP A 78 -4.27 -24.07 -14.96
CA ASP A 78 -4.54 -25.45 -14.62
C ASP A 78 -3.62 -25.89 -13.45
N PRO A 79 -4.18 -26.29 -12.29
CA PRO A 79 -3.39 -26.64 -11.11
C PRO A 79 -2.51 -27.88 -11.31
N LEU A 80 -2.75 -28.69 -12.35
CA LEU A 80 -1.94 -29.87 -12.67
C LEU A 80 -0.73 -29.56 -13.57
N SER A 81 -0.73 -28.42 -14.25
CA SER A 81 0.33 -28.02 -15.18
C SER A 81 1.14 -26.81 -14.74
N VAL A 82 0.67 -26.06 -13.73
CA VAL A 82 1.39 -24.93 -13.14
C VAL A 82 2.10 -25.34 -11.86
N GLU A 83 3.39 -25.00 -11.75
CA GLU A 83 4.16 -25.16 -10.52
C GLU A 83 3.41 -24.57 -9.31
N PRO A 84 3.28 -25.29 -8.18
CA PRO A 84 2.49 -24.82 -7.04
C PRO A 84 2.85 -23.41 -6.56
N THR A 85 4.13 -23.03 -6.63
CA THR A 85 4.62 -21.70 -6.22
C THR A 85 4.24 -20.56 -7.18
N LYS A 86 3.78 -20.88 -8.39
CA LYS A 86 3.34 -19.92 -9.43
C LYS A 86 1.83 -19.93 -9.64
N TYR A 87 1.11 -20.81 -8.95
CA TYR A 87 -0.33 -20.90 -9.02
C TYR A 87 -0.99 -19.74 -8.28
N ARG A 88 -1.98 -19.11 -8.91
CA ARG A 88 -2.73 -17.96 -8.40
C ARG A 88 -4.05 -18.43 -7.83
N ASN A 89 -4.10 -18.55 -6.51
CA ASN A 89 -5.28 -18.98 -5.77
C ASN A 89 -5.39 -18.31 -4.40
N ALA A 90 -4.62 -17.24 -4.16
CA ALA A 90 -4.68 -16.53 -2.90
C ALA A 90 -6.04 -15.85 -2.73
N LYS A 91 -6.55 -15.88 -1.50
CA LYS A 91 -7.78 -15.21 -1.08
C LYS A 91 -7.51 -14.43 0.19
N HIS A 92 -8.24 -13.36 0.45
CA HIS A 92 -8.14 -12.68 1.73
C HIS A 92 -8.36 -13.67 2.89
N PRO A 93 -7.49 -13.70 3.93
CA PRO A 93 -6.45 -12.70 4.24
C PRO A 93 -5.04 -12.96 3.67
N ASP A 94 -4.81 -13.94 2.79
CA ASP A 94 -3.47 -14.26 2.24
C ASP A 94 -2.70 -13.04 1.72
N HIS A 95 -3.38 -12.15 0.99
CA HIS A 95 -2.81 -10.92 0.45
C HIS A 95 -2.32 -9.96 1.56
N LEU A 96 -3.11 -9.82 2.62
CA LEU A 96 -2.79 -8.97 3.76
C LEU A 96 -1.65 -9.60 4.57
N ASP A 97 -1.70 -10.91 4.80
CA ASP A 97 -0.65 -11.66 5.46
C ASP A 97 0.68 -11.46 4.72
N ASP A 98 0.70 -11.54 3.40
CA ASP A 98 1.89 -11.33 2.59
C ASP A 98 2.51 -9.93 2.80
N VAL A 99 1.68 -8.87 2.77
CA VAL A 99 2.14 -7.50 3.03
C VAL A 99 2.67 -7.35 4.45
N VAL A 100 1.99 -7.92 5.45
CA VAL A 100 2.41 -7.87 6.86
C VAL A 100 3.74 -8.60 7.07
N HIS A 101 3.92 -9.79 6.49
CA HIS A 101 5.19 -10.53 6.56
C HIS A 101 6.33 -9.78 5.86
N ALA A 102 6.07 -9.16 4.70
CA ALA A 102 7.06 -8.36 4.00
C ALA A 102 7.49 -7.13 4.82
N LEU A 103 6.54 -6.42 5.46
CA LEU A 103 6.84 -5.32 6.37
C LEU A 103 7.64 -5.78 7.59
N ALA A 104 7.27 -6.92 8.19
CA ALA A 104 8.01 -7.52 9.30
C ALA A 104 9.47 -7.82 8.92
N PHE A 105 9.67 -8.46 7.76
CA PHE A 105 10.99 -8.75 7.22
C PHE A 105 11.82 -7.48 7.02
N LEU A 106 11.24 -6.47 6.37
CA LEU A 106 11.90 -5.20 6.10
C LEU A 106 12.28 -4.46 7.40
N GLN A 107 11.38 -4.40 8.38
CA GLN A 107 11.65 -3.77 9.67
C GLN A 107 12.72 -4.52 10.47
N ALA A 108 12.68 -5.85 10.50
CA ALA A 108 13.70 -6.65 11.16
C ALA A 108 15.08 -6.49 10.51
N LYS A 109 15.13 -6.41 9.18
CA LYS A 109 16.39 -6.32 8.42
C LYS A 109 17.00 -4.92 8.45
N TYR A 110 16.19 -3.88 8.30
CA TYR A 110 16.67 -2.51 8.10
C TYR A 110 16.39 -1.56 9.26
N SER A 111 15.56 -1.95 10.23
CA SER A 111 15.34 -1.19 11.49
C SER A 111 14.88 0.26 11.28
N PHE A 112 14.07 0.55 10.26
CA PHE A 112 13.54 1.90 10.02
C PHE A 112 12.36 2.30 10.92
N GLY A 113 11.84 1.36 11.72
CA GLY A 113 10.76 1.61 12.67
C GLY A 113 9.53 2.24 12.00
N GLN A 114 8.97 3.29 12.61
CA GLN A 114 7.78 3.98 12.09
C GLN A 114 8.08 4.88 10.89
N ARG A 115 9.36 5.14 10.57
CA ARG A 115 9.76 6.20 9.64
C ARG A 115 9.69 5.80 8.17
N TYR A 116 8.51 5.35 7.78
CA TYR A 116 8.20 4.94 6.42
C TYR A 116 6.83 5.44 5.96
N ILE A 117 6.70 5.53 4.65
CA ILE A 117 5.49 5.86 3.91
C ILE A 117 5.05 4.57 3.21
N LEU A 118 3.85 4.10 3.51
CA LEU A 118 3.25 2.94 2.85
C LEU A 118 2.35 3.41 1.71
N VAL A 119 2.73 3.07 0.48
CA VAL A 119 2.07 3.48 -0.74
C VAL A 119 1.37 2.29 -1.36
N GLY A 120 0.06 2.42 -1.58
CA GLY A 120 -0.74 1.42 -2.26
C GLY A 120 -1.45 2.03 -3.47
N HIS A 121 -1.49 1.27 -4.57
CA HIS A 121 -2.25 1.58 -5.76
C HIS A 121 -3.40 0.59 -5.92
N SER A 122 -4.61 1.03 -6.29
CA SER A 122 -5.76 0.14 -6.51
C SER A 122 -6.04 -0.76 -5.30
N CYS A 123 -6.12 -2.08 -5.47
CA CYS A 123 -6.19 -3.06 -4.38
C CYS A 123 -5.02 -2.98 -3.39
N GLY A 124 -3.85 -2.51 -3.81
CA GLY A 124 -2.71 -2.23 -2.93
C GLY A 124 -3.01 -1.11 -1.94
N ALA A 125 -3.84 -0.12 -2.30
CA ALA A 125 -4.32 0.91 -1.37
C ALA A 125 -5.24 0.30 -0.31
N THR A 126 -6.09 -0.65 -0.69
CA THR A 126 -6.88 -1.45 0.26
C THR A 126 -5.97 -2.14 1.26
N LEU A 127 -4.97 -2.88 0.78
CA LEU A 127 -4.03 -3.61 1.63
C LEU A 127 -3.25 -2.67 2.55
N ALA A 128 -2.80 -1.52 2.04
CA ALA A 128 -2.07 -0.53 2.83
C ALA A 128 -2.86 -0.07 4.06
N PHE A 129 -4.14 0.30 3.90
CA PHE A 129 -4.99 0.68 5.03
C PHE A 129 -5.40 -0.52 5.90
N GLN A 130 -5.57 -1.71 5.31
CA GLN A 130 -5.81 -2.91 6.10
C GLN A 130 -4.67 -3.22 7.08
N THR A 131 -3.41 -2.86 6.77
CA THR A 131 -2.28 -3.07 7.70
C THR A 131 -2.40 -2.35 9.04
N VAL A 132 -3.31 -1.36 9.16
CA VAL A 132 -3.52 -0.62 10.41
C VAL A 132 -4.87 -0.93 11.07
N MET A 133 -5.69 -1.80 10.48
CA MET A 133 -7.03 -2.17 10.98
C MET A 133 -6.96 -3.33 11.99
N LYS A 134 -7.03 -3.02 13.29
CA LYS A 134 -7.00 -4.01 14.40
C LYS A 134 -8.05 -5.12 14.32
N SER A 135 -9.16 -4.88 13.64
CA SER A 135 -10.26 -5.84 13.46
C SER A 135 -9.90 -7.03 12.58
N ILE A 136 -8.94 -6.86 11.67
CA ILE A 136 -8.53 -7.88 10.69
C ILE A 136 -7.04 -8.21 10.79
N THR A 137 -6.25 -7.39 11.48
CA THR A 137 -4.84 -7.65 11.68
C THR A 137 -4.60 -8.55 12.90
N GLY A 138 -3.85 -9.64 12.69
CA GLY A 138 -3.48 -10.58 13.75
C GLY A 138 -2.32 -10.09 14.63
N VAL A 139 -1.85 -10.96 15.54
CA VAL A 139 -0.78 -10.66 16.52
C VAL A 139 0.50 -10.11 15.87
N VAL A 140 0.90 -10.64 14.71
CA VAL A 140 2.11 -10.20 13.98
C VAL A 140 2.07 -8.70 13.67
N CYS A 141 0.90 -8.18 13.32
CA CYS A 141 0.73 -6.77 13.00
C CYS A 141 0.79 -5.87 14.26
N ALA A 142 0.39 -6.38 15.43
CA ALA A 142 0.48 -5.63 16.68
C ALA A 142 1.93 -5.31 17.09
N GLU A 143 2.89 -6.09 16.61
CA GLU A 143 4.32 -5.90 16.86
C GLU A 143 5.00 -5.01 15.79
N LEU A 144 4.34 -4.75 14.67
CA LEU A 144 4.88 -3.89 13.61
C LEU A 144 4.82 -2.43 14.01
N ALA A 145 5.92 -1.71 13.75
CA ALA A 145 5.86 -0.26 13.74
C ALA A 145 4.91 0.18 12.62
N GLN A 146 3.92 0.99 12.95
CA GLN A 146 2.96 1.53 11.98
C GLN A 146 3.59 2.59 11.08
N PRO A 147 3.07 2.79 9.85
CA PRO A 147 3.59 3.81 8.95
C PRO A 147 3.31 5.21 9.50
N LEU A 148 4.26 6.14 9.30
CA LEU A 148 4.02 7.57 9.55
C LEU A 148 3.01 8.15 8.56
N ALA A 149 3.01 7.65 7.32
CA ALA A 149 2.03 8.03 6.32
C ALA A 149 1.56 6.85 5.48
N ILE A 150 0.28 6.88 5.10
CA ILE A 150 -0.29 5.98 4.10
C ILE A 150 -0.72 6.83 2.91
N VAL A 151 -0.33 6.39 1.71
CA VAL A 151 -0.68 7.01 0.43
C VAL A 151 -1.53 5.99 -0.35
N GLY A 152 -2.80 6.30 -0.58
CA GLY A 152 -3.69 5.51 -1.42
C GLY A 152 -3.90 6.20 -2.77
N VAL A 153 -3.45 5.58 -3.85
CA VAL A 153 -3.60 6.09 -5.23
C VAL A 153 -4.61 5.23 -5.97
N SER A 154 -5.65 5.85 -6.54
CA SER A 154 -6.71 5.15 -7.28
C SER A 154 -7.28 3.94 -6.52
N GLY A 155 -7.45 4.11 -5.20
CA GLY A 155 -7.64 3.01 -4.27
C GLY A 155 -9.08 2.53 -4.12
N ILE A 156 -9.24 1.25 -3.78
CA ILE A 156 -10.51 0.63 -3.46
C ILE A 156 -10.65 0.56 -1.93
N TYR A 157 -11.71 1.15 -1.38
CA TYR A 157 -11.90 1.29 0.07
C TYR A 157 -13.24 0.77 0.58
N ASP A 158 -14.24 0.64 -0.29
CA ASP A 158 -15.52 -0.01 -0.04
C ASP A 158 -15.84 -0.97 -1.21
N LEU A 159 -15.72 -2.26 -0.94
CA LEU A 159 -15.89 -3.33 -1.94
C LEU A 159 -17.32 -3.44 -2.45
N ARG A 160 -18.32 -3.24 -1.57
CA ARG A 160 -19.73 -3.28 -1.97
C ARG A 160 -20.06 -2.05 -2.79
N LEU A 161 -19.59 -0.88 -2.38
CA LEU A 161 -19.74 0.34 -3.16
C LEU A 161 -19.12 0.19 -4.54
N LEU A 162 -17.90 -0.35 -4.66
CA LEU A 162 -17.23 -0.54 -5.95
C LEU A 162 -18.08 -1.41 -6.88
N ARG A 163 -18.61 -2.52 -6.37
CA ARG A 163 -19.52 -3.37 -7.14
C ARG A 163 -20.81 -2.63 -7.49
N ASP A 164 -21.45 -1.96 -6.53
CA ASP A 164 -22.77 -1.36 -6.71
C ASP A 164 -22.74 -0.16 -7.67
N THR A 165 -21.61 0.54 -7.79
CA THR A 165 -21.44 1.66 -8.73
C THR A 165 -20.97 1.21 -10.11
N HIS A 166 -20.58 -0.05 -10.29
CA HIS A 166 -20.16 -0.59 -11.58
C HIS A 166 -21.03 -1.78 -12.02
N GLU A 167 -21.80 -1.58 -13.08
CA GLU A 167 -22.69 -2.62 -13.63
C GLU A 167 -21.95 -3.78 -14.33
N HIS A 168 -20.63 -3.66 -14.54
CA HIS A 168 -19.87 -4.70 -15.24
C HIS A 168 -19.67 -5.95 -14.33
N PRO A 169 -20.04 -7.16 -14.79
CA PRO A 169 -20.02 -8.37 -13.95
C PRO A 169 -18.65 -8.75 -13.40
N ALA A 170 -17.57 -8.24 -14.02
CA ALA A 170 -16.22 -8.44 -13.52
C ALA A 170 -16.01 -7.90 -12.09
N TYR A 171 -16.71 -6.85 -11.66
CA TYR A 171 -16.55 -6.32 -10.29
C TYR A 171 -17.10 -7.27 -9.23
N GLN A 172 -18.24 -7.91 -9.50
CA GLN A 172 -18.74 -9.01 -8.65
C GLN A 172 -17.72 -10.15 -8.62
N GLN A 173 -17.33 -10.65 -9.80
CA GLN A 173 -16.48 -11.83 -9.90
C GLN A 173 -15.10 -11.62 -9.26
N PHE A 174 -14.44 -10.50 -9.53
CA PHE A 174 -13.16 -10.15 -8.93
C PHE A 174 -13.25 -10.08 -7.40
N THR A 175 -14.33 -9.50 -6.87
CA THR A 175 -14.54 -9.41 -5.41
C THR A 175 -14.78 -10.79 -4.80
N GLU A 176 -15.61 -11.62 -5.42
CA GLU A 176 -15.89 -13.00 -4.96
C GLU A 176 -14.67 -13.91 -5.03
N ASP A 177 -13.87 -13.79 -6.10
CA ASP A 177 -12.66 -14.58 -6.27
C ASP A 177 -11.66 -14.27 -5.15
N ALA A 178 -11.52 -13.00 -4.79
CA ALA A 178 -10.57 -12.54 -3.77
C ALA A 178 -11.07 -12.68 -2.32
N PHE A 179 -12.36 -12.44 -2.05
CA PHE A 179 -12.92 -12.35 -0.69
C PHE A 179 -14.00 -13.39 -0.37
N GLY A 180 -14.45 -14.16 -1.35
CA GLY A 180 -15.63 -15.03 -1.23
C GLY A 180 -16.94 -14.26 -1.46
N GLY A 181 -18.08 -14.97 -1.52
CA GLY A 181 -19.39 -14.38 -1.83
C GLY A 181 -20.17 -13.79 -0.66
N ASP A 182 -19.58 -13.68 0.54
CA ASP A 182 -20.23 -13.10 1.71
C ASP A 182 -19.98 -11.59 1.79
N GLU A 183 -21.02 -10.80 1.49
CA GLU A 183 -20.96 -9.33 1.55
C GLU A 183 -20.62 -8.79 2.94
N GLU A 184 -20.92 -9.53 4.02
CA GLU A 184 -20.51 -9.11 5.36
C GLU A 184 -18.99 -9.20 5.53
N ILE A 185 -18.33 -10.16 4.89
CA ILE A 185 -16.86 -10.19 4.84
C ILE A 185 -16.36 -8.94 4.12
N TRP A 186 -17.00 -8.56 3.02
CA TRP A 186 -16.58 -7.39 2.24
C TRP A 186 -16.64 -6.11 3.08
N ASP A 187 -17.71 -5.92 3.85
CA ASP A 187 -17.83 -4.79 4.78
C ASP A 187 -16.76 -4.86 5.88
N ARG A 188 -16.50 -6.03 6.46
CA ARG A 188 -15.49 -6.22 7.53
C ARG A 188 -14.06 -5.96 7.08
N VAL A 189 -13.76 -6.10 5.80
CA VAL A 189 -12.40 -5.91 5.24
C VAL A 189 -12.25 -4.58 4.49
N SER A 190 -13.35 -3.85 4.26
CA SER A 190 -13.33 -2.56 3.55
C SER A 190 -12.84 -1.43 4.47
N PRO A 191 -11.70 -0.77 4.16
CA PRO A 191 -11.16 0.31 4.99
C PRO A 191 -12.15 1.44 5.30
N ALA A 192 -13.06 1.75 4.37
CA ALA A 192 -14.06 2.81 4.52
C ALA A 192 -15.29 2.40 5.37
N LYS A 193 -15.40 1.15 5.81
CA LYS A 193 -16.61 0.61 6.47
C LYS A 193 -16.44 0.26 7.93
N VAL A 194 -15.22 -0.09 8.33
CA VAL A 194 -14.97 -0.57 9.69
C VAL A 194 -14.85 0.60 10.66
N GLN A 195 -15.79 0.68 11.59
CA GLN A 195 -15.79 1.68 12.67
C GLN A 195 -14.89 1.25 13.83
N HIS A 196 -15.17 0.08 14.42
CA HIS A 196 -14.44 -0.46 15.56
C HIS A 196 -13.28 -1.35 15.12
N GLY A 197 -12.09 -1.09 15.65
CA GLY A 197 -10.86 -1.72 15.18
C GLY A 197 -10.55 -1.40 13.71
N GLY A 198 -11.14 -0.35 13.15
CA GLY A 198 -10.88 0.13 11.80
C GLY A 198 -9.65 1.06 11.72
N VAL A 199 -9.53 1.80 10.63
CA VAL A 199 -8.41 2.74 10.40
C VAL A 199 -8.33 3.81 11.50
N VAL A 200 -9.49 4.34 11.92
CA VAL A 200 -9.61 5.39 12.94
C VAL A 200 -9.00 4.97 14.28
N GLU A 201 -9.45 3.85 14.85
CA GLU A 201 -8.97 3.34 16.14
C GLU A 201 -7.63 2.61 16.03
N GLY A 202 -7.32 2.12 14.83
CA GLY A 202 -6.17 1.26 14.56
C GLY A 202 -4.88 2.03 14.33
N TRP A 203 -4.91 3.09 13.53
CA TRP A 203 -3.73 3.81 13.06
C TRP A 203 -3.27 4.94 14.00
N SER A 204 -2.79 4.54 15.17
CA SER A 204 -2.37 5.45 16.23
C SER A 204 -1.11 6.27 15.90
N ALA A 205 -0.11 5.68 15.25
CA ALA A 205 1.18 6.34 15.01
C ALA A 205 1.19 7.29 13.79
N GLY A 206 0.16 7.22 12.95
CA GLY A 206 0.10 7.97 11.70
C GLY A 206 0.04 9.48 11.91
N LYS A 207 0.68 10.21 10.98
CA LYS A 207 0.74 11.68 10.96
C LYS A 207 0.13 12.28 9.70
N LEU A 208 0.09 11.53 8.60
CA LEU A 208 -0.42 12.02 7.32
C LEU A 208 -1.09 10.90 6.52
N ALA A 209 -2.31 11.14 6.07
CA ALA A 209 -2.95 10.33 5.04
C ALA A 209 -2.99 11.12 3.73
N MET A 210 -2.62 10.49 2.62
CA MET A 210 -2.72 11.06 1.29
C MET A 210 -3.63 10.17 0.45
N LEU A 211 -4.71 10.73 -0.08
CA LEU A 211 -5.51 10.08 -1.10
C LEU A 211 -5.27 10.77 -2.44
N ALA A 212 -5.03 9.98 -3.48
CA ALA A 212 -4.91 10.48 -4.83
C ALA A 212 -5.84 9.73 -5.77
N SER A 213 -6.52 10.43 -6.67
CA SER A 213 -7.36 9.85 -7.73
C SER A 213 -7.09 10.56 -9.04
N SER A 214 -7.37 9.87 -10.15
CA SER A 214 -7.21 10.40 -11.49
C SER A 214 -8.54 10.58 -12.21
N ASN A 215 -8.65 11.68 -12.95
CA ASN A 215 -9.71 11.94 -13.92
C ASN A 215 -9.63 10.99 -15.13
N GLY A 216 -8.47 10.39 -15.36
CA GLY A 216 -8.23 9.38 -16.38
C GLY A 216 -8.54 7.95 -15.92
N ASP A 217 -8.87 7.74 -14.63
CA ASP A 217 -9.13 6.41 -14.08
C ASP A 217 -10.43 5.81 -14.62
N GLU A 218 -10.31 4.69 -15.33
CA GLU A 218 -11.41 3.97 -15.95
C GLU A 218 -11.90 2.76 -15.12
N LEU A 219 -11.25 2.44 -13.99
CA LEU A 219 -11.49 1.24 -13.19
C LEU A 219 -11.99 1.50 -11.77
N VAL A 220 -11.62 2.64 -11.16
CA VAL A 220 -12.02 2.97 -9.79
C VAL A 220 -12.75 4.30 -9.78
N ASP A 221 -13.99 4.28 -9.30
CA ASP A 221 -14.90 5.40 -9.40
C ASP A 221 -14.72 6.43 -8.27
N PRO A 222 -15.02 7.72 -8.51
CA PRO A 222 -14.87 8.79 -7.52
C PRO A 222 -15.53 8.56 -6.14
N PRO A 223 -16.68 7.86 -6.01
CA PRO A 223 -17.26 7.49 -4.72
C PRO A 223 -16.29 6.78 -3.75
N GLN A 224 -15.32 6.01 -4.24
CA GLN A 224 -14.31 5.35 -3.38
C GLN A 224 -13.46 6.38 -2.62
N LEU A 225 -12.97 7.41 -3.32
CA LEU A 225 -12.19 8.50 -2.72
C LEU A 225 -12.99 9.18 -1.61
N LYS A 226 -14.26 9.50 -1.90
CA LYS A 226 -15.14 10.18 -0.95
C LYS A 226 -15.38 9.33 0.31
N ALA A 227 -15.70 8.04 0.13
CA ALA A 227 -15.95 7.13 1.25
C ALA A 227 -14.72 7.05 2.19
N MET A 228 -13.52 6.97 1.62
CA MET A 228 -12.29 6.92 2.42
C MET A 228 -11.95 8.27 3.07
N ALA A 229 -12.18 9.38 2.37
CA ALA A 229 -11.96 10.72 2.93
C ALA A 229 -12.78 10.96 4.20
N GLU A 230 -14.05 10.51 4.22
CA GLU A 230 -14.93 10.62 5.40
C GLU A 230 -14.39 9.87 6.62
N VAL A 231 -13.77 8.69 6.41
CA VAL A 231 -13.11 7.92 7.48
C VAL A 231 -11.83 8.62 7.95
N LEU A 232 -11.05 9.18 7.03
CA LEU A 232 -9.81 9.87 7.36
C LEU A 232 -10.04 11.20 8.09
N ASP A 233 -11.14 11.90 7.83
CA ASP A 233 -11.55 13.08 8.58
C ASP A 233 -11.87 12.74 10.05
N GLN A 234 -12.47 11.58 10.29
CA GLN A 234 -12.68 11.05 11.65
C GLN A 234 -11.34 10.67 12.29
N TRP A 235 -10.47 9.96 11.57
CA TRP A 235 -9.13 9.61 12.05
C TRP A 235 -8.29 10.83 12.42
N LYS A 236 -8.38 11.91 11.62
CA LYS A 236 -7.69 13.18 11.85
C LYS A 236 -8.04 13.82 13.18
N THR A 237 -9.31 13.73 13.58
CA THR A 237 -9.84 14.39 14.78
C THR A 237 -9.95 13.48 16.00
N HIS A 238 -9.74 12.17 15.83
CA HIS A 238 -9.95 11.15 16.86
C HIS A 238 -9.16 11.37 18.16
N ASP A 239 -7.90 11.78 18.08
CA ASP A 239 -7.03 12.00 19.25
C ASP A 239 -6.87 13.49 19.62
N GLY A 240 -7.75 14.35 19.08
CA GLY A 240 -7.70 15.81 19.24
C GLY A 240 -7.31 16.55 17.95
N PRO A 241 -7.31 17.90 17.99
CA PRO A 241 -7.14 18.72 16.78
C PRO A 241 -5.70 18.78 16.24
N ASP A 242 -4.71 18.34 17.01
CA ASP A 242 -3.29 18.51 16.68
C ASP A 242 -2.60 17.18 16.36
N GLY A 243 -1.93 17.11 15.20
CA GLY A 243 -0.93 16.09 14.90
C GLY A 243 -1.19 15.22 13.67
N ARG A 244 -2.44 15.12 13.19
CA ARG A 244 -2.82 14.37 11.98
C ARG A 244 -3.24 15.29 10.85
N GLU A 245 -2.94 14.91 9.62
CA GLU A 245 -3.32 15.65 8.41
C GLU A 245 -3.83 14.69 7.35
N VAL A 246 -4.77 15.17 6.56
CA VAL A 246 -5.35 14.44 5.42
C VAL A 246 -5.20 15.35 4.22
N LEU A 247 -4.57 14.84 3.17
CA LEU A 247 -4.39 15.52 1.89
C LEU A 247 -5.08 14.73 0.79
N ILE A 248 -5.66 15.44 -0.16
CA ILE A 248 -6.35 14.87 -1.31
C ILE A 248 -5.78 15.52 -2.58
N ILE A 249 -5.49 14.69 -3.58
CA ILE A 249 -5.12 15.09 -4.94
C ILE A 249 -6.08 14.36 -5.88
N ASP A 250 -7.10 15.05 -6.38
CA ASP A 250 -8.16 14.47 -7.20
C ASP A 250 -8.10 14.90 -8.68
N ASP A 251 -6.98 15.51 -9.08
CA ASP A 251 -6.74 16.09 -10.41
C ASP A 251 -5.57 15.42 -11.16
N LEU A 252 -5.28 14.15 -10.85
CA LEU A 252 -4.39 13.35 -11.70
C LEU A 252 -5.07 13.07 -13.05
N GLU A 253 -4.29 12.77 -14.09
CA GLU A 253 -4.81 12.68 -15.46
C GLU A 253 -4.45 11.37 -16.17
N GLU A 254 -3.51 10.56 -15.65
CA GLU A 254 -3.13 9.28 -16.25
C GLU A 254 -4.21 8.19 -16.05
N SER A 255 -4.25 7.18 -16.92
CA SER A 255 -5.16 6.03 -16.75
C SER A 255 -4.83 5.23 -15.49
N HIS A 256 -5.74 4.35 -15.04
CA HIS A 256 -5.58 3.58 -13.81
C HIS A 256 -4.20 2.91 -13.72
N ASP A 257 -3.78 2.25 -14.80
CA ASP A 257 -2.48 1.59 -14.84
C ASP A 257 -1.31 2.53 -15.18
N ASP A 258 -1.56 3.63 -15.91
CA ASP A 258 -0.47 4.49 -16.40
C ASP A 258 0.10 5.38 -15.30
N ILE A 259 -0.72 5.79 -14.32
CA ILE A 259 -0.23 6.46 -13.09
C ILE A 259 0.93 5.66 -12.48
N TRP A 260 0.80 4.34 -12.54
CA TRP A 260 1.79 3.38 -12.06
C TRP A 260 2.93 3.17 -13.04
N LYS A 261 2.63 2.78 -14.29
CA LYS A 261 3.62 2.39 -15.30
C LYS A 261 4.56 3.54 -15.67
N ASN A 262 4.03 4.75 -15.78
CA ASN A 262 4.82 5.94 -16.10
C ASN A 262 5.51 6.49 -14.85
N GLY A 263 4.89 6.31 -13.67
CA GLY A 263 5.42 6.73 -12.38
C GLY A 263 5.56 8.25 -12.23
N VAL A 264 5.04 9.04 -13.18
CA VAL A 264 5.23 10.49 -13.18
C VAL A 264 4.33 11.13 -12.14
N GLU A 265 3.05 10.82 -12.16
CA GLU A 265 2.09 11.33 -11.19
C GLU A 265 2.29 10.71 -9.81
N LEU A 266 2.60 9.41 -9.75
CA LEU A 266 2.97 8.76 -8.50
C LEU A 266 4.14 9.48 -7.78
N ALA A 267 5.20 9.84 -8.52
CA ALA A 267 6.32 10.57 -7.94
C ALA A 267 5.89 11.95 -7.40
N LYS A 268 4.96 12.66 -8.08
CA LYS A 268 4.42 13.93 -7.58
C LYS A 268 3.67 13.75 -6.27
N VAL A 269 2.84 12.70 -6.16
CA VAL A 269 2.08 12.37 -4.94
C VAL A 269 3.02 12.06 -3.78
N ILE A 270 4.06 11.23 -4.02
CA ILE A 270 5.07 10.89 -3.00
C ILE A 270 5.85 12.15 -2.56
N SER A 271 6.29 12.99 -3.50
CA SER A 271 6.98 14.25 -3.16
C SER A 271 6.12 15.17 -2.31
N LYS A 272 4.86 15.40 -2.68
CA LYS A 272 3.91 16.21 -1.87
C LYS A 272 3.69 15.62 -0.47
N THR A 273 3.69 14.29 -0.36
CA THR A 273 3.56 13.59 0.93
C THR A 273 4.78 13.86 1.82
N ILE A 274 5.99 13.77 1.27
CA ILE A 274 7.24 14.05 2.00
C ILE A 274 7.29 15.52 2.43
N GLU A 275 6.97 16.46 1.53
CA GLU A 275 6.92 17.89 1.84
C GLU A 275 5.95 18.19 2.98
N ALA A 276 4.78 17.53 3.01
CA ALA A 276 3.81 17.69 4.08
C ALA A 276 4.32 17.13 5.43
N LEU A 277 4.97 15.96 5.42
CA LEU A 277 5.58 15.38 6.63
C LEU A 277 6.70 16.25 7.19
N GLN A 278 7.43 16.98 6.36
CA GLN A 278 8.53 17.88 6.78
C GLN A 278 8.06 19.20 7.40
N ARG A 279 6.82 19.62 7.13
CA ARG A 279 6.25 20.85 7.75
C ARG A 279 5.87 20.67 9.21
N LYS A 280 5.93 19.44 9.75
CA LYS A 280 5.58 19.09 11.12
C LYS A 280 6.83 18.82 11.95
#